data_AF-A0A1T5MMJ9-F1
#
_entry.id   AF-A0A1T5MMJ9-F1
#
_cell.length_a   1.000
_cell.length_b   1.000
_cell.length_c   1.000
_cell.angle_alpha   90.00
_cell.angle_beta   90.00
_cell.angle_gamma   90.00
#
_symmetry.space_group_name_H-M   'P 1'
#
loop_
_entity.id
_entity.type
_entity.pdbx_description
1 polymer ?
#
loop_
_entity_poly.entity_id
_entity_poly.type
_entity_poly.pdbx_seq_one_letter_code
_entity_poly.pdbx_strand_id
1 'polypeptide(L)'
;MNRSDQIPSSRTSHSAEKALFAKPKKIRILMLEDSAEDTELLLYELRRSGFDFTSRTVQTRQDFENELVHFNPELILSDYSLPSFNGLSAFQLKQEIAPDTPFMIVSGTIGDENAVELIKSGVTDYVLKEKIYQIAPKIIRALKETSERREKKLAEENLRQSREQLQRIMDQSLDLICAVNNEGTFLNVGAASLTILGYRPDELIGRKAWEFIHPEDFKKTQELSESVFQGIEVRYYENRYLAKDGRIVWLFWTAKWDANENVAYCVARDATEKKQAEILIKNSEKRFKALLENSTDGLTILNQEGIILEVSESGQKILGYKADTLAGISAFAIIHPEDQGEVKKAFENVITHPDNIITLEYRSLLPGGTYRWIELNFQNLLQEQAVGAIIAHYRDITERKLSQIIIHESEEKYRTLFDMSPFPMWLFDVETFRFLNVNYAAIKHYGYSREEFMAMSIKDIRPPEDVQKIEEIVTQTKKTGVFSQGVFTHVKKNGERIFVDIQSNLIELDGVKARLVLATDISKRILYIQDIEEKNKRLKEIAWIQSHVVRAPLARIKGLIDLLKHLPDEEIELPELLNNIIISADELDTIIHEIVKKTERLEN
;
A
#
# COMPACT_ATOMS: atom_id res chain seq x y z
N MET A 1 21.97 -55.94 0.69
CA MET A 1 22.63 -55.79 2.00
C MET A 1 21.58 -56.10 3.06
N ASN A 2 21.69 -57.27 3.68
CA ASN A 2 20.70 -57.87 4.60
C ASN A 2 20.62 -57.15 5.95
N ARG A 3 19.40 -56.90 6.44
CA ARG A 3 18.94 -57.01 7.84
C ARG A 3 17.40 -57.18 7.76
N SER A 4 16.75 -58.31 8.06
CA SER A 4 16.77 -59.22 9.22
C SER A 4 16.25 -58.58 10.50
N ASP A 5 14.92 -58.58 10.71
CA ASP A 5 14.24 -58.51 12.01
C ASP A 5 12.93 -59.31 11.89
N GLN A 6 12.97 -60.64 12.09
CA GLN A 6 12.61 -61.34 13.33
C GLN A 6 11.21 -61.02 13.88
N ILE A 7 10.25 -61.83 13.43
CA ILE A 7 8.94 -62.07 14.03
C ILE A 7 9.12 -63.08 15.18
N PRO A 8 8.73 -62.79 16.44
CA PRO A 8 8.65 -63.81 17.47
C PRO A 8 7.30 -64.54 17.38
N SER A 9 7.38 -65.85 17.16
CA SER A 9 6.31 -66.81 17.30
C SER A 9 6.02 -67.07 18.78
N SER A 10 4.82 -66.76 19.26
CA SER A 10 4.37 -67.18 20.59
C SER A 10 3.52 -68.45 20.49
N ARG A 11 4.20 -69.59 20.39
CA ARG A 11 3.72 -70.85 20.97
C ARG A 11 3.76 -70.69 22.49
N THR A 12 2.60 -70.65 23.16
CA THR A 12 2.48 -71.02 24.59
C THR A 12 1.03 -71.35 24.95
N SER A 13 0.40 -72.24 24.17
CA SER A 13 -0.80 -72.97 24.62
C SER A 13 -0.38 -74.20 25.44
N HIS A 14 0.33 -74.00 26.57
CA HIS A 14 0.64 -75.08 27.55
C HIS A 14 1.04 -74.56 28.95
N SER A 15 0.69 -73.33 29.32
CA SER A 15 0.99 -72.75 30.64
C SER A 15 -0.24 -72.61 31.57
N ALA A 16 -1.44 -72.97 31.11
CA ALA A 16 -2.68 -72.76 31.86
C ALA A 16 -3.00 -73.84 32.92
N GLU A 17 -2.27 -74.97 32.97
CA GLU A 17 -2.55 -76.07 33.92
C GLU A 17 -1.49 -76.27 35.02
N LYS A 18 -0.55 -75.33 35.18
CA LYS A 18 0.52 -75.42 36.20
C LYS A 18 0.61 -74.25 37.18
N ALA A 19 -0.47 -73.48 37.34
CA ALA A 19 -0.54 -72.34 38.25
C ALA A 19 -1.38 -72.60 39.52
N LEU A 20 -1.38 -73.83 40.06
CA LEU A 20 -2.15 -74.17 41.26
C LEU A 20 -1.36 -74.29 42.57
N PHE A 21 -0.07 -73.91 42.59
CA PHE A 21 0.70 -73.84 43.84
C PHE A 21 1.66 -72.64 43.83
N ALA A 22 1.10 -71.44 43.95
CA ALA A 22 1.87 -70.31 44.47
C ALA A 22 2.32 -70.66 45.89
N LYS A 23 3.61 -70.48 46.22
CA LYS A 23 4.10 -70.60 47.61
C LYS A 23 3.14 -69.81 48.53
N PRO A 24 2.64 -70.37 49.64
CA PRO A 24 1.74 -69.65 50.52
C PRO A 24 2.42 -68.35 50.96
N LYS A 25 1.79 -67.21 50.66
CA LYS A 25 2.27 -65.90 51.11
C LYS A 25 2.32 -65.95 52.63
N LYS A 26 3.50 -65.73 53.22
CA LYS A 26 3.67 -65.78 54.68
C LYS A 26 2.77 -64.76 55.36
N ILE A 27 1.79 -65.22 56.13
CA ILE A 27 0.76 -64.38 56.77
C ILE A 27 1.26 -63.87 58.13
N ARG A 28 0.99 -62.61 58.47
CA ARG A 28 1.25 -62.08 59.83
C ARG A 28 0.01 -62.24 60.71
N ILE A 29 0.10 -63.07 61.74
CA ILE A 29 -1.01 -63.38 62.66
C ILE A 29 -0.69 -62.81 64.04
N LEU A 30 -1.51 -61.89 64.53
CA LEU A 30 -1.42 -61.41 65.91
C LEU A 30 -2.38 -62.22 66.78
N MET A 31 -1.87 -62.83 67.84
CA MET A 31 -2.63 -63.67 68.77
C MET A 31 -2.75 -62.95 70.11
N LEU A 32 -3.97 -62.73 70.58
CA LEU A 32 -4.25 -62.19 71.91
C LEU A 32 -4.76 -63.33 72.79
N GLU A 33 -3.86 -63.94 73.59
CA GLU A 33 -4.10 -65.19 74.32
C GLU A 33 -3.18 -65.25 75.55
N ASP A 34 -3.72 -65.53 76.74
CA ASP A 34 -2.97 -65.61 78.01
C ASP A 34 -2.52 -67.04 78.34
N SER A 35 -3.17 -68.04 77.74
CA SER A 35 -2.83 -69.45 77.89
C SER A 35 -1.75 -69.89 76.91
N ALA A 36 -0.61 -70.34 77.44
CA ALA A 36 0.48 -70.90 76.64
C ALA A 36 0.06 -72.19 75.91
N GLU A 37 -0.76 -73.02 76.56
CA GLU A 37 -1.28 -74.28 76.00
C GLU A 37 -2.21 -74.02 74.81
N ASP A 38 -3.12 -73.04 74.93
CA ASP A 38 -4.06 -72.69 73.85
C ASP A 38 -3.33 -72.01 72.68
N THR A 39 -2.32 -71.20 72.97
CA THR A 39 -1.44 -70.63 71.95
C THR A 39 -0.73 -71.73 71.16
N GLU A 40 -0.13 -72.72 71.83
CA GLU A 40 0.53 -73.85 71.17
C GLU A 40 -0.44 -74.69 70.34
N LEU A 41 -1.66 -74.93 70.84
CA LEU A 41 -2.70 -75.65 70.12
C LEU A 41 -3.13 -74.94 68.83
N LEU A 42 -3.35 -73.63 68.89
CA LEU A 42 -3.66 -72.80 67.71
C LEU A 42 -2.51 -72.83 66.70
N LEU A 43 -1.27 -72.66 67.16
CA LEU A 43 -0.10 -72.71 66.29
C LEU A 43 0.07 -74.08 65.62
N TYR A 44 -0.18 -75.16 66.35
CA TYR A 44 -0.15 -76.53 65.83
C TYR A 44 -1.20 -76.73 64.73
N GLU A 45 -2.44 -76.31 64.96
CA GLU A 45 -3.53 -76.47 63.98
C GLU A 45 -3.33 -75.65 62.71
N LEU A 46 -2.78 -74.44 62.83
CA LEU A 46 -2.41 -73.61 61.68
C LEU A 46 -1.29 -74.27 60.86
N ARG A 47 -0.26 -74.81 61.52
CA ARG A 47 0.83 -75.54 60.84
C ARG A 47 0.33 -76.84 60.19
N ARG A 48 -0.52 -77.60 60.88
CA ARG A 48 -1.13 -78.84 60.37
C ARG A 48 -1.97 -78.60 59.12
N SER A 49 -2.65 -77.45 59.07
CA SER A 49 -3.47 -77.02 57.94
C SER A 49 -2.66 -76.39 56.79
N GLY A 50 -1.32 -76.37 56.89
CA GLY A 50 -0.42 -75.94 55.81
C GLY A 50 -0.26 -74.42 55.64
N PHE A 51 -0.63 -73.61 56.64
CA PHE A 51 -0.38 -72.17 56.61
C PHE A 51 1.11 -71.87 56.78
N ASP A 52 1.65 -71.02 55.91
CA ASP A 52 2.93 -70.34 56.13
C ASP A 52 2.64 -68.99 56.81
N PHE A 53 3.14 -68.80 58.03
CA PHE A 53 2.86 -67.61 58.81
C PHE A 53 4.00 -67.21 59.75
N THR A 54 3.99 -65.94 60.16
CA THR A 54 4.68 -65.43 61.35
C THR A 54 3.62 -65.04 62.36
N SER A 55 3.77 -65.45 63.60
CA SER A 55 2.87 -65.06 64.69
C SER A 55 3.58 -64.25 65.76
N ARG A 56 2.83 -63.39 66.44
CA ARG A 56 3.21 -62.77 67.71
C ARG A 56 2.06 -62.96 68.70
N THR A 57 2.37 -63.38 69.91
CA THR A 57 1.38 -63.53 70.98
C THR A 57 1.56 -62.40 71.98
N VAL A 58 0.47 -61.75 72.33
CA VAL A 58 0.39 -60.65 73.30
C VAL A 58 -0.69 -60.97 74.32
N GLN A 59 -0.56 -60.40 75.52
CA GLN A 59 -1.48 -60.66 76.64
C GLN A 59 -2.09 -59.38 77.20
N THR A 60 -1.46 -58.23 76.98
CA THR A 60 -1.88 -56.94 77.52
C THR A 60 -2.42 -56.03 76.42
N ARG A 61 -3.28 -55.07 76.81
CA ARG A 61 -3.78 -54.03 75.91
C ARG A 61 -2.65 -53.25 75.24
N GLN A 62 -1.62 -52.86 76.00
CA GLN A 62 -0.51 -52.04 75.51
C GLN A 62 0.31 -52.77 74.44
N ASP A 63 0.58 -54.06 74.66
CA ASP A 63 1.32 -54.88 73.70
C ASP A 63 0.48 -55.12 72.44
N PHE A 64 -0.82 -55.37 72.59
CA PHE A 64 -1.74 -55.52 71.47
C PHE A 64 -1.80 -54.24 70.60
N GLU A 65 -1.91 -53.07 71.22
CA GLU A 65 -1.89 -51.78 70.51
C GLU A 65 -0.57 -51.54 69.76
N ASN A 66 0.57 -51.80 70.40
CA ASN A 66 1.89 -51.65 69.80
C ASN A 66 2.05 -52.59 68.59
N GLU A 67 1.65 -53.84 68.72
CA GLU A 67 1.80 -54.85 67.68
C GLU A 67 0.82 -54.64 66.51
N LEU A 68 -0.37 -54.07 66.73
CA LEU A 68 -1.27 -53.67 65.64
C LEU A 68 -0.59 -52.71 64.65
N VAL A 69 0.21 -51.77 65.14
CA VAL A 69 0.90 -50.78 64.30
C VAL A 69 2.21 -51.32 63.73
N HIS A 70 3.07 -51.90 64.57
CA HIS A 70 4.44 -52.25 64.18
C HIS A 70 4.54 -53.59 63.43
N PHE A 71 3.76 -54.57 63.86
CA PHE A 71 3.73 -55.88 63.21
C PHE A 71 2.75 -55.91 62.03
N ASN A 72 1.80 -54.98 61.98
CA ASN A 72 0.84 -54.79 60.89
C ASN A 72 0.19 -56.13 60.48
N PRO A 73 -0.58 -56.76 61.37
CA PRO A 73 -1.10 -58.11 61.15
C PRO A 73 -2.09 -58.16 59.98
N GLU A 74 -2.02 -59.26 59.23
CA GLU A 74 -2.99 -59.62 58.18
C GLU A 74 -4.17 -60.42 58.77
N LEU A 75 -4.04 -60.92 60.01
CA LEU A 75 -5.08 -61.61 60.75
C LEU A 75 -4.90 -61.40 62.26
N ILE A 76 -6.00 -61.25 62.98
CA ILE A 76 -5.99 -61.23 64.45
C ILE A 76 -6.83 -62.39 64.99
N LEU A 77 -6.25 -63.19 65.88
CA LEU A 77 -6.92 -64.23 66.65
C LEU A 77 -6.95 -63.82 68.11
N SER A 78 -8.11 -63.79 68.75
CA SER A 78 -8.25 -63.31 70.13
C SER A 78 -9.02 -64.31 70.97
N ASP A 79 -8.56 -64.60 72.18
CA ASP A 79 -9.44 -65.16 73.19
C ASP A 79 -10.51 -64.13 73.58
N TYR A 80 -11.69 -64.62 73.91
CA TYR A 80 -12.82 -63.84 74.40
C TYR A 80 -12.60 -63.38 75.85
N SER A 81 -12.12 -64.28 76.72
CA SER A 81 -12.07 -64.08 78.18
C SER A 81 -10.63 -64.01 78.69
N LEU A 82 -10.10 -62.79 78.81
CA LEU A 82 -8.76 -62.54 79.36
C LEU A 82 -8.86 -61.73 80.68
N PRO A 83 -8.02 -61.99 81.70
CA PRO A 83 -8.15 -61.41 83.04
C PRO A 83 -8.14 -59.88 83.10
N SER A 84 -7.46 -59.22 82.17
CA SER A 84 -7.25 -57.77 82.17
C SER A 84 -7.71 -57.04 80.90
N PHE A 85 -7.99 -57.76 79.81
CA PHE A 85 -8.33 -57.17 78.51
C PHE A 85 -9.15 -58.11 77.61
N ASN A 86 -10.47 -58.00 77.66
CA ASN A 86 -11.34 -58.93 76.92
C ASN A 86 -11.27 -58.76 75.38
N GLY A 87 -11.60 -59.82 74.64
CA GLY A 87 -11.51 -59.84 73.17
C GLY A 87 -12.42 -58.82 72.45
N LEU A 88 -13.50 -58.37 73.10
CA LEU A 88 -14.36 -57.31 72.58
C LEU A 88 -13.70 -55.92 72.64
N SER A 89 -12.98 -55.62 73.73
CA SER A 89 -12.18 -54.39 73.84
C SER A 89 -11.04 -54.38 72.83
N ALA A 90 -10.45 -55.54 72.55
CA ALA A 90 -9.46 -55.71 71.49
C ALA A 90 -10.04 -55.48 70.09
N PHE A 91 -11.26 -55.96 69.83
CA PHE A 91 -11.95 -55.69 68.57
C PHE A 91 -12.27 -54.20 68.38
N GLN A 92 -12.71 -53.49 69.42
CA GLN A 92 -12.94 -52.05 69.37
C GLN A 92 -11.65 -51.28 69.07
N LEU A 93 -10.55 -51.61 69.75
CA LEU A 93 -9.25 -50.98 69.51
C LEU A 93 -8.76 -51.23 68.07
N LYS A 94 -8.96 -52.45 67.58
CA LYS A 94 -8.66 -52.79 66.19
C LYS A 94 -9.48 -51.95 65.21
N GLN A 95 -10.75 -51.66 65.48
CA GLN A 95 -11.58 -50.86 64.56
C GLN A 95 -11.03 -49.45 64.36
N GLU A 96 -10.38 -48.89 65.38
CA GLU A 96 -9.75 -47.56 65.28
C GLU A 96 -8.43 -47.61 64.52
N ILE A 97 -7.58 -48.63 64.77
CA ILE A 97 -6.19 -48.67 64.28
C ILE A 97 -6.05 -49.44 62.97
N ALA A 98 -6.77 -50.56 62.81
CA ALA A 98 -6.66 -51.47 61.68
C ALA A 98 -8.06 -51.97 61.22
N PRO A 99 -8.96 -51.07 60.77
CA PRO A 99 -10.37 -51.40 60.51
C PRO A 99 -10.58 -52.50 59.46
N ASP A 100 -9.68 -52.64 58.49
CA ASP A 100 -9.80 -53.62 57.41
C ASP A 100 -9.16 -54.99 57.74
N THR A 101 -8.46 -55.17 58.87
CA THR A 101 -7.83 -56.47 59.21
C THR A 101 -8.89 -57.48 59.70
N PRO A 102 -8.91 -58.75 59.27
CA PRO A 102 -9.86 -59.72 59.82
C PRO A 102 -9.55 -60.02 61.30
N PHE A 103 -10.58 -60.02 62.14
CA PHE A 103 -10.49 -60.29 63.58
C PHE A 103 -11.39 -61.46 63.92
N MET A 104 -10.82 -62.53 64.50
CA MET A 104 -11.56 -63.72 64.87
C MET A 104 -11.38 -64.06 66.34
N ILE A 105 -12.46 -64.55 66.95
CA ILE A 105 -12.48 -64.92 68.36
C ILE A 105 -12.32 -66.44 68.49
N VAL A 106 -11.45 -66.90 69.40
CA VAL A 106 -11.25 -68.32 69.73
C VAL A 106 -11.56 -68.51 71.21
N SER A 107 -12.65 -69.20 71.58
CA SER A 107 -13.07 -69.29 72.98
C SER A 107 -13.53 -70.68 73.41
N GLY A 108 -13.28 -71.04 74.68
CA GLY A 108 -13.63 -72.33 75.26
C GLY A 108 -15.07 -72.42 75.79
N THR A 109 -15.69 -71.30 76.16
CA THR A 109 -17.04 -71.27 76.73
C THR A 109 -17.83 -70.10 76.15
N ILE A 110 -18.42 -70.32 74.97
CA ILE A 110 -19.38 -69.40 74.37
C ILE A 110 -20.65 -70.19 74.08
N GLY A 111 -21.77 -69.81 74.70
CA GLY A 111 -23.10 -70.31 74.32
C GLY A 111 -23.55 -69.71 72.98
N ASP A 112 -24.41 -70.42 72.25
CA ASP A 112 -24.89 -70.01 70.91
C ASP A 112 -25.51 -68.60 70.89
N GLU A 113 -26.08 -68.11 72.01
CA GLU A 113 -26.62 -66.74 72.13
C GLU A 113 -25.54 -65.65 72.03
N ASN A 114 -24.37 -65.86 72.63
CA ASN A 114 -23.25 -64.90 72.60
C ASN A 114 -22.54 -64.87 71.24
N ALA A 115 -22.58 -65.96 70.48
CA ALA A 115 -21.97 -66.04 69.15
C ALA A 115 -22.66 -65.12 68.12
N VAL A 116 -23.98 -64.99 68.19
CA VAL A 116 -24.75 -64.09 67.29
C VAL A 116 -24.44 -62.63 67.56
N GLU A 117 -24.25 -62.27 68.84
CA GLU A 117 -23.91 -60.92 69.25
C GLU A 117 -22.50 -60.50 68.78
N LEU A 118 -21.53 -61.42 68.81
CA LEU A 118 -20.18 -61.20 68.29
C LEU A 118 -20.18 -60.86 66.79
N ILE A 119 -20.92 -61.62 65.98
CA ILE A 119 -21.03 -61.33 64.54
C ILE A 119 -21.76 -60.01 64.30
N LYS A 120 -22.84 -59.72 65.04
CA LYS A 120 -23.54 -58.42 64.95
C LYS A 120 -22.64 -57.24 65.33
N SER A 121 -21.70 -57.44 66.24
CA SER A 121 -20.73 -56.41 66.63
C SER A 121 -19.67 -56.13 65.56
N GLY A 122 -19.53 -56.98 64.54
CA GLY A 122 -18.63 -56.77 63.40
C GLY A 122 -17.36 -57.65 63.42
N VAL A 123 -17.27 -58.60 64.34
CA VAL A 123 -16.20 -59.63 64.36
C VAL A 123 -16.31 -60.47 63.08
N THR A 124 -15.16 -60.77 62.46
CA THR A 124 -15.12 -61.43 61.15
C THR A 124 -15.64 -62.86 61.21
N ASP A 125 -15.22 -63.63 62.23
CA ASP A 125 -15.75 -64.97 62.52
C ASP A 125 -15.34 -65.39 63.95
N TYR A 126 -15.87 -66.52 64.45
CA TYR A 126 -15.46 -67.09 65.74
C TYR A 126 -15.28 -68.61 65.67
N VAL A 127 -14.50 -69.18 66.58
CA VAL A 127 -14.22 -70.62 66.68
C VAL A 127 -14.25 -71.06 68.14
N LEU A 128 -14.88 -72.21 68.42
CA LEU A 128 -14.85 -72.83 69.75
C LEU A 128 -13.55 -73.61 69.94
N LYS A 129 -12.90 -73.52 71.10
CA LYS A 129 -11.64 -74.25 71.40
C LYS A 129 -11.81 -75.77 71.22
N GLU A 130 -12.99 -76.33 71.50
CA GLU A 130 -13.33 -77.75 71.24
C GLU A 130 -13.38 -78.12 69.75
N LYS A 131 -13.58 -77.13 68.87
CA LYS A 131 -13.70 -77.29 67.40
C LYS A 131 -12.62 -76.52 66.66
N ILE A 132 -11.44 -76.41 67.25
CA ILE A 132 -10.30 -75.65 66.70
C ILE A 132 -9.89 -76.10 65.29
N TYR A 133 -10.14 -77.35 64.91
CA TYR A 133 -9.93 -77.89 63.56
C TYR A 133 -10.74 -77.15 62.48
N GLN A 134 -11.77 -76.38 62.84
CA GLN A 134 -12.57 -75.56 61.93
C GLN A 134 -11.98 -74.16 61.69
N ILE A 135 -10.89 -73.78 62.37
CA ILE A 135 -10.33 -72.43 62.25
C ILE A 135 -9.80 -72.18 60.83
N ALA A 136 -9.06 -73.13 60.26
CA ALA A 136 -8.41 -73.03 58.96
C ALA A 136 -9.35 -72.58 57.81
N PRO A 137 -10.49 -73.24 57.54
CA PRO A 137 -11.39 -72.80 56.47
C PRO A 137 -11.99 -71.41 56.73
N LYS A 138 -12.22 -71.02 58.00
CA LYS A 138 -12.70 -69.69 58.35
C LYS A 138 -11.64 -68.61 58.11
N ILE A 139 -10.37 -68.88 58.42
CA ILE A 139 -9.25 -67.98 58.10
C ILE A 139 -9.17 -67.73 56.59
N ILE A 140 -9.20 -68.80 55.79
CA ILE A 140 -9.09 -68.70 54.33
C ILE A 140 -10.20 -67.81 53.76
N ARG A 141 -11.44 -68.03 54.22
CA ARG A 141 -12.58 -67.21 53.83
C ARG A 141 -12.41 -65.74 54.24
N ALA A 142 -12.06 -65.48 55.51
CA ALA A 142 -11.89 -64.13 56.04
C ALA A 142 -10.81 -63.33 55.29
N LEU A 143 -9.66 -63.95 55.01
CA LEU A 143 -8.57 -63.33 54.25
C LEU A 143 -8.97 -63.07 52.79
N LYS A 144 -9.67 -64.01 52.16
CA LYS A 144 -10.16 -63.86 50.78
C LYS A 144 -11.13 -62.70 50.65
N GLU A 145 -12.18 -62.65 51.48
CA GLU A 145 -13.17 -61.57 51.46
C GLU A 145 -12.53 -60.20 51.70
N THR A 146 -11.55 -60.13 52.61
CA THR A 146 -10.79 -58.89 52.88
C THR A 146 -9.95 -58.46 51.68
N SER A 147 -9.27 -59.41 51.00
CA SER A 147 -8.47 -59.12 49.81
C SER A 147 -9.33 -58.60 48.65
N GLU A 148 -10.46 -59.25 48.36
CA GLU A 148 -11.37 -58.86 47.28
C GLU A 148 -11.93 -57.45 47.51
N ARG A 149 -12.29 -57.14 48.77
CA ARG A 149 -12.76 -55.79 49.16
C ARG A 149 -11.67 -54.72 48.96
N ARG A 150 -10.41 -55.05 49.28
CA ARG A 150 -9.28 -54.13 49.13
C ARG A 150 -8.94 -53.87 47.65
N GLU A 151 -8.92 -54.92 46.83
CA GLU A 151 -8.69 -54.82 45.40
C GLU A 151 -9.75 -53.96 44.71
N LYS A 152 -11.04 -54.17 45.06
CA LYS A 152 -12.14 -53.37 44.53
C LYS A 152 -11.99 -51.88 44.84
N LYS A 153 -11.72 -51.52 46.11
CA LYS A 153 -11.50 -50.12 46.52
C LYS A 153 -10.34 -49.47 45.75
N LEU A 154 -9.23 -50.20 45.58
CA LEU A 154 -8.06 -49.70 44.86
C LEU A 154 -8.35 -49.50 43.36
N ALA A 155 -9.08 -50.40 42.73
CA ALA A 155 -9.47 -50.29 41.34
C ALA A 155 -10.41 -49.09 41.09
N GLU A 156 -11.39 -48.87 41.98
CA GLU A 156 -12.29 -47.72 41.92
C GLU A 156 -11.54 -46.39 42.08
N GLU A 157 -10.60 -46.30 43.02
CA GLU A 157 -9.78 -45.10 43.22
C GLU A 157 -8.85 -44.83 42.03
N ASN A 158 -8.18 -45.85 41.49
CA ASN A 158 -7.34 -45.70 40.30
C ASN A 158 -8.15 -45.23 39.08
N LEU A 159 -9.37 -45.77 38.89
CA LEU A 159 -10.26 -45.35 37.82
C LEU A 159 -10.69 -43.89 38.00
N ARG A 160 -11.01 -43.47 39.23
CA ARG A 160 -11.36 -42.09 39.56
C ARG A 160 -10.20 -41.14 39.26
N GLN A 161 -8.99 -41.48 39.70
CA GLN A 161 -7.79 -40.66 39.46
C GLN A 161 -7.46 -40.55 37.96
N SER A 162 -7.55 -41.65 37.21
CA SER A 162 -7.33 -41.63 35.76
C SER A 162 -8.34 -40.75 35.03
N ARG A 163 -9.64 -40.84 35.40
CA ARG A 163 -10.70 -39.98 34.85
C ARG A 163 -10.46 -38.51 35.16
N GLU A 164 -10.13 -38.18 36.41
CA GLU A 164 -9.83 -36.80 36.82
C GLU A 164 -8.60 -36.25 36.08
N GLN A 165 -7.56 -37.07 35.87
CA GLN A 165 -6.36 -36.66 35.14
C GLN A 165 -6.65 -36.38 33.67
N LEU A 166 -7.40 -37.25 32.98
CA LEU A 166 -7.79 -37.05 31.58
C LEU A 166 -8.65 -35.79 31.43
N GLN A 167 -9.59 -35.56 32.34
CA GLN A 167 -10.43 -34.36 32.34
C GLN A 167 -9.58 -33.08 32.50
N ARG A 168 -8.58 -33.09 33.41
CA ARG A 168 -7.67 -31.94 33.56
C ARG A 168 -6.85 -31.66 32.32
N ILE A 169 -6.36 -32.70 31.63
CA ILE A 169 -5.60 -32.54 30.37
C ILE A 169 -6.49 -31.89 29.30
N MET A 170 -7.73 -32.36 29.18
CA MET A 170 -8.72 -31.79 28.25
C MET A 170 -9.06 -30.34 28.56
N ASP A 171 -9.26 -30.01 29.84
CA ASP A 171 -9.67 -28.66 30.27
C ASP A 171 -8.52 -27.64 30.23
N GLN A 172 -7.27 -28.09 30.38
CA GLN A 172 -6.08 -27.22 30.30
C GLN A 172 -5.50 -27.09 28.89
N SER A 173 -6.01 -27.84 27.91
CA SER A 173 -5.62 -27.70 26.50
C SER A 173 -5.97 -26.29 26.00
N LEU A 174 -5.04 -25.68 25.27
CA LEU A 174 -5.29 -24.44 24.53
C LEU A 174 -5.93 -24.71 23.16
N ASP A 175 -5.82 -25.94 22.66
CA ASP A 175 -6.46 -26.39 21.43
C ASP A 175 -7.88 -26.91 21.75
N LEU A 176 -8.85 -26.68 20.85
CA LEU A 176 -10.19 -27.23 20.91
C LEU A 176 -10.14 -28.72 20.63
N ILE A 177 -10.30 -29.54 21.67
CA ILE A 177 -10.42 -30.99 21.52
C ILE A 177 -11.90 -31.35 21.55
N CYS A 178 -12.37 -32.11 20.56
CA CYS A 178 -13.76 -32.57 20.53
C CYS A 178 -13.88 -33.97 19.95
N ALA A 179 -15.00 -34.60 20.25
CA ALA A 179 -15.45 -35.87 19.68
C ALA A 179 -16.76 -35.64 18.93
N VAL A 180 -16.88 -36.15 17.72
CA VAL A 180 -18.10 -36.07 16.90
C VAL A 180 -18.55 -37.44 16.42
N ASN A 181 -19.86 -37.66 16.25
CA ASN A 181 -20.37 -38.88 15.62
C ASN A 181 -20.26 -38.82 14.08
N ASN A 182 -20.68 -39.90 13.40
CA ASN A 182 -20.76 -40.00 11.93
C ASN A 182 -21.71 -38.98 11.27
N GLU A 183 -22.56 -38.30 12.04
CA GLU A 183 -23.41 -37.19 11.59
C GLU A 183 -22.82 -35.82 11.97
N GLY A 184 -21.54 -35.76 12.38
CA GLY A 184 -20.84 -34.54 12.78
C GLY A 184 -21.43 -33.83 13.99
N THR A 185 -22.20 -34.54 14.81
CA THR A 185 -22.76 -34.00 16.04
C THR A 185 -21.72 -34.09 17.16
N PHE A 186 -21.50 -32.99 17.88
CA PHE A 186 -20.57 -32.98 19.01
C PHE A 186 -21.08 -33.89 20.13
N LEU A 187 -20.28 -34.88 20.49
CA LEU A 187 -20.50 -35.79 21.62
C LEU A 187 -19.78 -35.28 22.87
N ASN A 188 -18.59 -34.73 22.69
CA ASN A 188 -17.78 -34.17 23.76
C ASN A 188 -16.96 -33.00 23.21
N VAL A 189 -16.76 -31.95 24.02
CA VAL A 189 -15.99 -30.76 23.66
C VAL A 189 -15.21 -30.29 24.88
N GLY A 190 -13.91 -30.01 24.71
CA GLY A 190 -13.05 -29.46 25.75
C GLY A 190 -13.34 -27.98 26.06
N ALA A 191 -12.87 -27.52 27.22
CA ALA A 191 -13.13 -26.16 27.73
C ALA A 191 -12.58 -25.04 26.82
N ALA A 192 -11.55 -25.32 26.00
CA ALA A 192 -10.98 -24.36 25.04
C ALA A 192 -12.01 -23.80 24.03
N SER A 193 -13.11 -24.50 23.80
CA SER A 193 -14.24 -24.02 22.97
C SER A 193 -14.77 -22.66 23.40
N LEU A 194 -14.75 -22.34 24.70
CA LEU A 194 -15.21 -21.06 25.22
C LEU A 194 -14.27 -19.93 24.82
N THR A 195 -12.96 -20.14 24.93
CA THR A 195 -11.96 -19.13 24.58
C THR A 195 -11.87 -18.91 23.07
N ILE A 196 -11.91 -20.01 22.30
CA ILE A 196 -11.71 -19.97 20.84
C ILE A 196 -13.00 -19.55 20.12
N LEU A 197 -14.14 -20.18 20.42
CA LEU A 197 -15.41 -19.96 19.70
C LEU A 197 -16.44 -19.16 20.50
N GLY A 198 -16.21 -18.89 21.79
CA GLY A 198 -17.18 -18.18 22.64
C GLY A 198 -18.36 -19.05 23.12
N TYR A 199 -18.36 -20.35 22.84
CA TYR A 199 -19.40 -21.29 23.26
C TYR A 199 -18.90 -22.16 24.40
N ARG A 200 -19.74 -22.38 25.41
CA ARG A 200 -19.43 -23.37 26.43
C ARG A 200 -19.60 -24.79 25.87
N PRO A 201 -18.88 -25.80 26.38
CA PRO A 201 -19.04 -27.19 25.94
C PRO A 201 -20.49 -27.68 25.94
N ASP A 202 -21.26 -27.33 26.96
CA ASP A 202 -22.68 -27.69 27.10
C ASP A 202 -23.59 -27.07 26.03
N GLU A 203 -23.17 -25.97 25.39
CA GLU A 203 -23.90 -25.34 24.28
C GLU A 203 -23.59 -25.98 22.93
N LEU A 204 -22.46 -26.68 22.81
CA LEU A 204 -22.01 -27.33 21.58
C LEU A 204 -22.42 -28.80 21.51
N ILE A 205 -22.40 -29.51 22.65
CA ILE A 205 -22.78 -30.92 22.72
C ILE A 205 -24.22 -31.11 22.22
N GLY A 206 -24.41 -32.06 21.31
CA GLY A 206 -25.69 -32.34 20.65
C GLY A 206 -25.99 -31.49 19.41
N ARG A 207 -25.17 -30.48 19.11
CA ARG A 207 -25.28 -29.68 17.86
C ARG A 207 -24.34 -30.19 16.78
N LYS A 208 -24.68 -29.88 15.53
CA LYS A 208 -23.86 -30.27 14.38
C LYS A 208 -22.70 -29.29 14.18
N ALA A 209 -21.49 -29.82 14.02
CA ALA A 209 -20.27 -29.03 13.85
C ALA A 209 -20.34 -28.08 12.66
N TRP A 210 -21.08 -28.44 11.61
CA TRP A 210 -21.25 -27.63 10.41
C TRP A 210 -22.17 -26.42 10.57
N GLU A 211 -22.96 -26.32 11.64
CA GLU A 211 -23.73 -25.10 11.95
C GLU A 211 -22.83 -23.88 12.22
N PHE A 212 -21.58 -24.15 12.59
CA PHE A 212 -20.60 -23.13 12.97
C PHE A 212 -19.56 -22.89 11.87
N ILE A 213 -19.59 -23.63 10.77
CA ILE A 213 -18.62 -23.45 9.69
C ILE A 213 -19.04 -22.25 8.83
N HIS A 214 -18.06 -21.45 8.41
CA HIS A 214 -18.28 -20.35 7.48
C HIS A 214 -18.89 -20.89 6.15
N PRO A 215 -19.91 -20.23 5.57
CA PRO A 215 -20.65 -20.78 4.41
C PRO A 215 -19.79 -21.20 3.22
N GLU A 216 -18.71 -20.46 2.94
CA GLU A 216 -17.77 -20.77 1.84
C GLU A 216 -16.94 -22.04 2.07
N ASP A 217 -16.73 -22.44 3.34
CA ASP A 217 -15.92 -23.61 3.70
C ASP A 217 -16.77 -24.85 3.97
N PHE A 218 -18.10 -24.70 4.05
CA PHE A 218 -19.06 -25.76 4.38
C PHE A 218 -18.89 -26.99 3.47
N LYS A 219 -18.99 -26.80 2.15
CA LYS A 219 -18.98 -27.91 1.19
C LYS A 219 -17.68 -28.71 1.25
N LYS A 220 -16.55 -28.02 1.28
CA LYS A 220 -15.22 -28.66 1.35
C LYS A 220 -15.01 -29.38 2.68
N THR A 221 -15.48 -28.79 3.78
CA THR A 221 -15.35 -29.42 5.11
C THR A 221 -16.23 -30.66 5.20
N GLN A 222 -17.42 -30.62 4.61
CA GLN A 222 -18.33 -31.77 4.57
C GLN A 222 -17.71 -32.95 3.81
N GLU A 223 -17.23 -32.73 2.59
CA GLU A 223 -16.56 -33.76 1.76
C GLU A 223 -15.34 -34.37 2.49
N LEU A 224 -14.56 -33.55 3.18
CA LEU A 224 -13.44 -34.03 3.98
C LEU A 224 -13.91 -34.83 5.20
N SER A 225 -14.96 -34.40 5.88
CA SER A 225 -15.50 -35.09 7.05
C SER A 225 -16.02 -36.48 6.67
N GLU A 226 -16.66 -36.61 5.51
CA GLU A 226 -17.06 -37.91 4.94
C GLU A 226 -15.85 -38.83 4.72
N SER A 227 -14.74 -38.27 4.24
CA SER A 227 -13.47 -39.01 4.08
C SER A 227 -12.91 -39.46 5.45
N VAL A 228 -13.00 -38.60 6.48
CA VAL A 228 -12.61 -38.95 7.86
C VAL A 228 -13.45 -40.12 8.38
N PHE A 229 -14.77 -40.09 8.21
CA PHE A 229 -15.68 -41.16 8.67
C PHE A 229 -15.46 -42.49 7.93
N GLN A 230 -14.83 -42.47 6.75
CA GLN A 230 -14.37 -43.66 6.04
C GLN A 230 -13.01 -44.19 6.51
N GLY A 231 -12.41 -43.56 7.53
CA GLY A 231 -11.15 -43.98 8.15
C GLY A 231 -9.91 -43.23 7.67
N ILE A 232 -10.05 -42.18 6.86
CA ILE A 232 -8.91 -41.38 6.40
C ILE A 232 -8.49 -40.41 7.53
N GLU A 233 -7.26 -40.57 8.02
CA GLU A 233 -6.68 -39.65 9.01
C GLU A 233 -6.36 -38.29 8.38
N VAL A 234 -6.90 -37.21 8.94
CA VAL A 234 -6.58 -35.84 8.54
C VAL A 234 -5.53 -35.29 9.50
N ARG A 235 -4.36 -34.98 8.96
CA ARG A 235 -3.26 -34.36 9.71
C ARG A 235 -3.19 -32.86 9.55
N TYR A 236 -3.84 -32.34 8.51
CA TYR A 236 -3.88 -30.92 8.23
C TYR A 236 -5.13 -30.56 7.44
N TYR A 237 -5.98 -29.75 8.05
CA TYR A 237 -7.05 -29.08 7.34
C TYR A 237 -7.33 -27.73 7.96
N GLU A 238 -7.56 -26.72 7.13
CA GLU A 238 -7.90 -25.38 7.60
C GLU A 238 -9.31 -25.03 7.15
N ASN A 239 -10.09 -24.48 8.06
CA ASN A 239 -11.36 -23.86 7.73
C ASN A 239 -11.70 -22.75 8.71
N ARG A 240 -12.71 -21.96 8.33
CA ARG A 240 -13.24 -20.87 9.12
C ARG A 240 -14.46 -21.32 9.90
N TYR A 241 -14.47 -21.04 11.20
CA TYR A 241 -15.63 -21.16 12.07
C TYR A 241 -16.17 -19.77 12.45
N LEU A 242 -17.46 -19.70 12.73
CA LEU A 242 -18.17 -18.55 13.24
C LEU A 242 -18.30 -18.69 14.76
N ALA A 243 -17.63 -17.81 15.48
CA ALA A 243 -17.75 -17.69 16.92
C ALA A 243 -19.15 -17.15 17.31
N LYS A 244 -19.51 -17.29 18.59
CA LYS A 244 -20.80 -16.85 19.14
C LYS A 244 -21.07 -15.35 18.96
N ASP A 245 -20.02 -14.54 18.96
CA ASP A 245 -20.06 -13.10 18.75
C ASP A 245 -20.02 -12.70 17.26
N GLY A 246 -20.00 -13.67 16.35
CA GLY A 246 -19.95 -13.46 14.91
C GLY A 246 -18.53 -13.31 14.34
N ARG A 247 -17.47 -13.35 15.16
CA ARG A 247 -16.10 -13.33 14.65
C ARG A 247 -15.79 -14.59 13.83
N ILE A 248 -14.97 -14.41 12.81
CA ILE A 248 -14.41 -15.53 12.04
C ILE A 248 -13.15 -16.01 12.75
N VAL A 249 -13.10 -17.30 13.07
CA VAL A 249 -11.98 -17.98 13.71
C VAL A 249 -11.40 -18.98 12.72
N TRP A 250 -10.11 -18.87 12.43
CA TRP A 250 -9.42 -19.84 11.59
C TRP A 250 -8.99 -21.02 12.44
N LEU A 251 -9.45 -22.22 12.10
CA LEU A 251 -9.09 -23.44 12.80
C LEU A 251 -8.24 -24.34 11.93
N PHE A 252 -7.16 -24.83 12.53
CA PHE A 252 -6.31 -25.89 12.00
C PHE A 252 -6.70 -27.22 12.66
N TRP A 253 -7.23 -28.14 11.87
CA TRP A 253 -7.77 -29.41 12.32
C TRP A 253 -6.85 -30.60 12.07
N THR A 254 -6.79 -31.45 13.08
CA THR A 254 -6.38 -32.85 13.00
C THR A 254 -7.60 -33.70 13.37
N ALA A 255 -7.91 -34.74 12.60
CA ALA A 255 -9.06 -35.59 12.87
C ALA A 255 -8.74 -37.07 12.59
N LYS A 256 -9.18 -37.94 13.49
CA LYS A 256 -9.02 -39.38 13.37
C LYS A 256 -10.32 -40.09 13.75
N TRP A 257 -10.75 -41.01 12.90
CA TRP A 257 -11.92 -41.85 13.12
C TRP A 257 -11.58 -43.10 13.93
N ASP A 258 -12.39 -43.39 14.94
CA ASP A 258 -12.42 -44.66 15.65
C ASP A 258 -13.67 -45.44 15.25
N ALA A 259 -13.45 -46.51 14.47
CA ALA A 259 -14.53 -47.36 13.96
C ALA A 259 -15.19 -48.23 15.04
N ASN A 260 -14.52 -48.51 16.16
CA ASN A 260 -15.09 -49.31 17.24
C ASN A 260 -16.12 -48.50 18.03
N GLU A 261 -15.84 -47.22 18.22
CA GLU A 261 -16.69 -46.30 18.99
C GLU A 261 -17.66 -45.53 18.08
N ASN A 262 -17.46 -45.54 16.76
CA ASN A 262 -18.21 -44.74 15.78
C ASN A 262 -18.10 -43.23 16.08
N VAL A 263 -16.87 -42.79 16.42
CA VAL A 263 -16.55 -41.43 16.85
C VAL A 263 -15.30 -40.93 16.12
N ALA A 264 -15.32 -39.66 15.70
CA ALA A 264 -14.13 -38.95 15.25
C ALA A 264 -13.57 -38.09 16.39
N TYR A 265 -12.30 -38.30 16.72
CA TYR A 265 -11.54 -37.46 17.64
C TYR A 265 -10.84 -36.36 16.86
N CYS A 266 -11.13 -35.11 17.21
CA CYS A 266 -10.68 -33.94 16.50
C CYS A 266 -9.95 -32.98 17.45
N VAL A 267 -8.87 -32.38 16.96
CA VAL A 267 -8.15 -31.32 17.64
C VAL A 267 -8.06 -30.14 16.70
N ALA A 268 -8.50 -28.97 17.15
CA ALA A 268 -8.49 -27.71 16.43
C ALA A 268 -7.60 -26.70 17.14
N ARG A 269 -6.58 -26.18 16.45
CA ARG A 269 -5.78 -25.04 16.91
C ARG A 269 -6.31 -23.75 16.30
N ASP A 270 -6.42 -22.71 17.10
CA ASP A 270 -6.69 -21.37 16.60
C ASP A 270 -5.48 -20.84 15.81
N ALA A 271 -5.70 -20.54 14.54
CA ALA A 271 -4.72 -19.99 13.62
C ALA A 271 -5.06 -18.55 13.19
N THR A 272 -6.01 -17.89 13.87
CA THR A 272 -6.54 -16.58 13.49
C THR A 272 -5.47 -15.51 13.45
N GLU A 273 -4.65 -15.38 14.50
CA GLU A 273 -3.57 -14.38 14.55
C GLU A 273 -2.54 -14.59 13.43
N LYS A 274 -2.14 -15.84 13.20
CA LYS A 274 -1.22 -16.21 12.11
C LYS A 274 -1.78 -15.82 10.75
N LYS A 275 -3.06 -16.15 10.49
CA LYS A 275 -3.72 -15.81 9.22
C LYS A 275 -3.90 -14.32 9.03
N GLN A 276 -4.24 -13.58 10.08
CA GLN A 276 -4.32 -12.12 10.01
C GLN A 276 -2.96 -11.50 9.66
N ALA A 277 -1.88 -11.97 10.28
CA ALA A 277 -0.52 -11.52 9.95
C ALA A 277 -0.13 -11.84 8.50
N GLU A 278 -0.39 -13.07 8.02
CA GLU A 278 -0.14 -13.47 6.63
C GLU A 278 -0.92 -12.60 5.63
N ILE A 279 -2.21 -12.34 5.91
CA ILE A 279 -3.06 -11.49 5.06
C ILE A 279 -2.57 -10.04 5.08
N LEU A 280 -2.19 -9.50 6.25
CA LEU A 280 -1.66 -8.15 6.38
C LEU A 280 -0.37 -7.99 5.58
N ILE A 281 0.57 -8.92 5.69
CA ILE A 281 1.83 -8.92 4.92
C ILE A 281 1.51 -8.96 3.43
N LYS A 282 0.70 -9.93 2.98
CA LYS A 282 0.33 -10.08 1.57
C LYS A 282 -0.38 -8.85 1.01
N ASN A 283 -1.26 -8.22 1.79
CA ASN A 283 -1.95 -7.00 1.38
C ASN A 283 -1.00 -5.80 1.37
N SER A 284 -0.07 -5.71 2.32
CA SER A 284 0.96 -4.69 2.34
C SER A 284 1.89 -4.81 1.13
N GLU A 285 2.36 -6.02 0.80
CA GLU A 285 3.16 -6.29 -0.41
C GLU A 285 2.41 -5.91 -1.69
N LYS A 286 1.15 -6.34 -1.82
CA LYS A 286 0.32 -5.97 -2.98
C LYS A 286 0.13 -4.45 -3.08
N ARG A 287 -0.13 -3.78 -1.96
CA ARG A 287 -0.31 -2.33 -1.92
C ARG A 287 1.00 -1.63 -2.31
N PHE A 288 2.12 -2.05 -1.76
CA PHE A 288 3.44 -1.49 -2.06
C PHE A 288 3.79 -1.68 -3.55
N LYS A 289 3.59 -2.88 -4.09
CA LYS A 289 3.78 -3.17 -5.51
C LYS A 289 2.91 -2.29 -6.40
N ALA A 290 1.62 -2.15 -6.08
CA ALA A 290 0.72 -1.28 -6.84
C ALA A 290 1.11 0.21 -6.78
N LEU A 291 1.64 0.69 -5.65
CA LEU A 291 2.14 2.06 -5.52
C LEU A 291 3.38 2.29 -6.38
N LEU A 292 4.31 1.33 -6.43
CA LEU A 292 5.50 1.39 -7.29
C LEU A 292 5.14 1.33 -8.79
N GLU A 293 4.20 0.47 -9.18
CA GLU A 293 3.77 0.30 -10.58
C GLU A 293 3.05 1.54 -11.14
N ASN A 294 2.34 2.29 -10.28
CA ASN A 294 1.59 3.50 -10.67
C ASN A 294 2.33 4.81 -10.36
N SER A 295 3.57 4.75 -9.87
CA SER A 295 4.40 5.95 -9.67
C SER A 295 4.73 6.61 -11.01
N THR A 296 4.69 7.94 -11.08
CA THR A 296 5.22 8.70 -12.24
C THR A 296 6.74 8.78 -12.22
N ASP A 297 7.35 8.56 -11.06
CA ASP A 297 8.79 8.56 -10.89
C ASP A 297 9.35 7.14 -11.01
N GLY A 298 10.53 7.04 -11.61
CA GLY A 298 11.28 5.81 -11.78
C GLY A 298 12.14 5.52 -10.57
N LEU A 299 12.21 4.23 -10.23
CA LEU A 299 13.08 3.69 -9.20
C LEU A 299 13.97 2.60 -9.79
N THR A 300 15.26 2.68 -9.48
CA THR A 300 16.26 1.67 -9.82
C THR A 300 17.06 1.31 -8.57
N ILE A 301 17.21 0.02 -8.31
CA ILE A 301 18.04 -0.52 -7.24
C ILE A 301 19.42 -0.81 -7.81
N LEU A 302 20.45 -0.27 -7.17
CA LEU A 302 21.85 -0.36 -7.58
C LEU A 302 22.68 -1.03 -6.49
N ASN A 303 23.70 -1.78 -6.90
CA ASN A 303 24.73 -2.23 -5.97
C ASN A 303 25.76 -1.12 -5.67
N GLN A 304 26.79 -1.42 -4.86
CA GLN A 304 27.84 -0.46 -4.47
C GLN A 304 28.67 0.04 -5.66
N GLU A 305 28.75 -0.72 -6.75
CA GLU A 305 29.47 -0.37 -7.97
C GLU A 305 28.60 0.38 -9.00
N GLY A 306 27.32 0.64 -8.70
CA GLY A 306 26.38 1.30 -9.62
C GLY A 306 25.85 0.38 -10.72
N ILE A 307 25.91 -0.94 -10.53
CA ILE A 307 25.26 -1.94 -11.38
C ILE A 307 23.78 -2.02 -11.03
N ILE A 308 22.93 -2.04 -12.05
CA ILE A 308 21.48 -2.14 -11.90
C ILE A 308 21.13 -3.57 -11.48
N LEU A 309 20.51 -3.69 -10.31
CA LEU A 309 19.96 -4.95 -9.79
C LEU A 309 18.49 -5.11 -10.21
N GLU A 310 17.71 -4.04 -10.06
CA GLU A 310 16.29 -4.04 -10.37
C GLU A 310 15.82 -2.66 -10.83
N VAL A 311 14.78 -2.63 -11.65
CA VAL A 311 14.14 -1.41 -12.12
C VAL A 311 12.62 -1.55 -12.04
N SER A 312 11.98 -0.56 -11.43
CA SER A 312 10.53 -0.43 -11.36
C SER A 312 9.88 -0.39 -12.76
N GLU A 313 8.60 -0.74 -12.85
CA GLU A 313 7.87 -0.68 -14.12
C GLU A 313 7.77 0.76 -14.66
N SER A 314 7.58 1.76 -13.78
CA SER A 314 7.64 3.17 -14.14
C SER A 314 9.02 3.55 -14.69
N GLY A 315 10.09 3.07 -14.03
CA GLY A 315 11.46 3.24 -14.49
C GLY A 315 11.72 2.68 -15.89
N GLN A 316 11.16 1.52 -16.22
CA GLN A 316 11.22 0.93 -17.56
C GLN A 316 10.49 1.81 -18.59
N LYS A 317 9.32 2.36 -18.25
CA LYS A 317 8.57 3.28 -19.13
C LYS A 317 9.32 4.59 -19.40
N ILE A 318 9.99 5.14 -18.36
CA ILE A 318 10.79 6.37 -18.45
C ILE A 318 12.08 6.14 -19.25
N LEU A 319 12.80 5.05 -19.00
CA LEU A 319 14.08 4.78 -19.67
C LEU A 319 13.90 4.08 -21.02
N GLY A 320 12.72 3.54 -21.31
CA GLY A 320 12.40 2.82 -22.55
C GLY A 320 12.99 1.41 -22.65
N TYR A 321 13.84 0.99 -21.71
CA TYR A 321 14.42 -0.35 -21.67
C TYR A 321 13.55 -1.33 -20.88
N LYS A 322 13.59 -2.61 -21.27
CA LYS A 322 13.04 -3.71 -20.48
C LYS A 322 13.95 -4.01 -19.29
N ALA A 323 13.38 -4.46 -18.16
CA ALA A 323 14.14 -4.83 -16.97
C ALA A 323 15.29 -5.80 -17.26
N ASP A 324 15.03 -6.86 -18.04
CA ASP A 324 16.04 -7.87 -18.39
C ASP A 324 17.24 -7.32 -19.16
N THR A 325 17.08 -6.17 -19.84
CA THR A 325 18.17 -5.50 -20.57
C THR A 325 18.99 -4.58 -19.67
N LEU A 326 18.36 -4.05 -18.60
CA LEU A 326 19.02 -3.18 -17.63
C LEU A 326 19.68 -3.97 -16.49
N ALA A 327 19.16 -5.13 -16.12
CA ALA A 327 19.73 -5.95 -15.06
C ALA A 327 21.18 -6.35 -15.40
N GLY A 328 22.12 -6.03 -14.50
CA GLY A 328 23.53 -6.39 -14.62
C GLY A 328 24.39 -5.42 -15.43
N ILE A 329 23.82 -4.39 -16.07
CA ILE A 329 24.61 -3.33 -16.71
C ILE A 329 24.86 -2.18 -15.74
N SER A 330 25.92 -1.42 -16.00
CA SER A 330 26.23 -0.21 -15.24
C SER A 330 25.23 0.90 -15.56
N ALA A 331 24.65 1.52 -14.53
CA ALA A 331 23.72 2.65 -14.70
C ALA A 331 24.39 3.84 -15.43
N PHE A 332 25.70 4.00 -15.30
CA PHE A 332 26.45 5.06 -15.98
C PHE A 332 26.55 4.86 -17.50
N ALA A 333 26.35 3.63 -18.00
CA ALA A 333 26.42 3.32 -19.43
C ALA A 333 25.24 3.88 -20.23
N ILE A 334 24.13 4.17 -19.57
CA ILE A 334 22.93 4.78 -20.17
C ILE A 334 22.85 6.29 -19.92
N ILE A 335 23.96 6.93 -19.56
CA ILE A 335 24.07 8.37 -19.33
C ILE A 335 24.86 9.00 -20.48
N HIS A 336 24.43 10.19 -20.91
CA HIS A 336 25.14 10.98 -21.93
C HIS A 336 26.61 11.18 -21.52
N PRO A 337 27.60 11.00 -22.42
CA PRO A 337 29.02 11.01 -22.07
C PRO A 337 29.51 12.24 -21.29
N GLU A 338 28.98 13.42 -21.60
CA GLU A 338 29.31 14.68 -20.91
C GLU A 338 28.82 14.70 -19.45
N ASP A 339 27.72 14.00 -19.14
CA ASP A 339 27.06 14.06 -17.83
C ASP A 339 27.54 12.93 -16.90
N GLN A 340 28.16 11.89 -17.45
CA GLN A 340 28.65 10.71 -16.70
C GLN A 340 29.58 11.09 -15.53
N GLY A 341 30.47 12.06 -15.75
CA GLY A 341 31.45 12.48 -14.76
C GLY A 341 30.81 13.10 -13.51
N GLU A 342 29.76 13.90 -13.68
CA GLU A 342 29.05 14.52 -12.56
C GLU A 342 28.18 13.52 -11.81
N VAL A 343 27.45 12.67 -12.54
CA VAL A 343 26.59 11.63 -11.93
C VAL A 343 27.43 10.65 -11.11
N LYS A 344 28.59 10.23 -11.62
CA LYS A 344 29.49 9.31 -10.90
C LYS A 344 30.03 9.94 -9.61
N LYS A 345 30.41 11.22 -9.64
CA LYS A 345 30.84 11.95 -8.44
C LYS A 345 29.72 12.04 -7.40
N ALA A 346 28.49 12.31 -7.84
CA ALA A 346 27.33 12.35 -6.94
C ALA A 346 27.06 10.98 -6.31
N PHE A 347 27.16 9.90 -7.09
CA PHE A 347 27.02 8.53 -6.59
C PHE A 347 28.10 8.17 -5.56
N GLU A 348 29.38 8.47 -5.83
CA GLU A 348 30.50 8.26 -4.89
C GLU A 348 30.32 9.07 -3.60
N ASN A 349 29.77 10.29 -3.70
CA ASN A 349 29.48 11.14 -2.55
C ASN A 349 28.40 10.51 -1.65
N VAL A 350 27.31 10.00 -2.22
CA VAL A 350 26.22 9.35 -1.45
C VAL A 350 26.67 8.03 -0.80
N ILE A 351 27.64 7.32 -1.39
CA ILE A 351 28.26 6.16 -0.74
C ILE A 351 29.04 6.57 0.51
N THR A 352 29.84 7.64 0.41
CA THR A 352 30.72 8.10 1.50
C THR A 352 29.99 8.92 2.56
N HIS A 353 28.91 9.62 2.18
CA HIS A 353 28.10 10.49 3.02
C HIS A 353 26.61 10.18 2.80
N PRO A 354 26.07 9.12 3.44
CA PRO A 354 24.72 8.61 3.20
C PRO A 354 23.59 9.63 3.44
N ASP A 355 23.80 10.59 4.35
CA ASP A 355 22.83 11.63 4.70
C ASP A 355 22.78 12.79 3.68
N ASN A 356 23.71 12.82 2.73
CA ASN A 356 23.81 13.91 1.76
C ASN A 356 22.88 13.65 0.57
N ILE A 357 21.77 14.37 0.49
CA ILE A 357 20.84 14.27 -0.64
C ILE A 357 21.34 15.21 -1.75
N ILE A 358 21.88 14.61 -2.82
CA ILE A 358 22.28 15.33 -4.03
C ILE A 358 21.20 15.11 -5.09
N THR A 359 20.58 16.20 -5.54
CA THR A 359 19.70 16.21 -6.71
C THR A 359 20.49 16.74 -7.91
N LEU A 360 20.45 16.00 -9.01
CA LEU A 360 21.12 16.36 -10.25
C LEU A 360 20.22 16.13 -11.46
N GLU A 361 20.44 16.90 -12.52
CA GLU A 361 19.76 16.75 -13.79
C GLU A 361 20.75 16.26 -14.84
N TYR A 362 20.43 15.20 -15.58
CA TYR A 362 21.30 14.65 -16.61
C TYR A 362 20.52 14.11 -17.80
N ARG A 363 21.22 13.87 -18.91
CA ARG A 363 20.63 13.25 -20.11
C ARG A 363 20.81 11.73 -20.05
N SER A 364 19.71 11.00 -19.98
CA SER A 364 19.70 9.54 -20.10
C SER A 364 19.53 9.13 -21.56
N LEU A 365 20.36 8.20 -22.02
CA LEU A 365 20.27 7.56 -23.33
C LEU A 365 19.10 6.57 -23.34
N LEU A 366 18.32 6.56 -24.42
CA LEU A 366 17.21 5.63 -24.67
C LEU A 366 17.56 4.60 -25.74
N PRO A 367 16.77 3.50 -25.85
CA PRO A 367 16.84 2.62 -27.00
C PRO A 367 16.59 3.42 -28.30
N GLY A 368 17.52 3.35 -29.24
CA GLY A 368 17.46 4.10 -30.51
C GLY A 368 18.32 5.36 -30.56
N GLY A 369 19.04 5.71 -29.49
CA GLY A 369 20.06 6.76 -29.51
C GLY A 369 19.57 8.17 -29.17
N THR A 370 18.31 8.32 -28.79
CA THR A 370 17.76 9.59 -28.32
C THR A 370 18.02 9.80 -26.82
N TYR A 371 17.81 11.02 -26.33
CA TYR A 371 18.02 11.36 -24.92
C TYR A 371 16.76 11.90 -24.26
N ARG A 372 16.60 11.62 -22.96
CA ARG A 372 15.63 12.26 -22.06
C ARG A 372 16.36 12.98 -20.94
N TRP A 373 15.80 14.11 -20.50
CA TRP A 373 16.29 14.79 -19.31
C TRP A 373 15.69 14.15 -18.07
N ILE A 374 16.57 13.74 -17.16
CA ILE A 374 16.24 13.03 -15.94
C ILE A 374 16.73 13.86 -14.74
N GLU A 375 15.83 14.13 -13.80
CA GLU A 375 16.17 14.63 -12.46
C GLU A 375 16.36 13.41 -11.56
N LEU A 376 17.48 13.30 -10.85
CA LEU A 376 17.90 12.11 -10.12
C LEU A 376 18.36 12.46 -8.72
N ASN A 377 17.99 11.62 -7.77
CA ASN A 377 18.57 11.55 -6.44
C ASN A 377 18.92 10.10 -6.09
N PHE A 378 19.95 9.94 -5.27
CA PHE A 378 20.34 8.65 -4.72
C PHE A 378 20.04 8.60 -3.23
N GLN A 379 19.65 7.43 -2.75
CA GLN A 379 19.51 7.13 -1.34
C GLN A 379 20.35 5.89 -1.02
N ASN A 380 21.31 6.04 -0.11
CA ASN A 380 22.15 4.94 0.32
C ASN A 380 21.46 4.14 1.44
N LEU A 381 21.06 2.91 1.13
CA LEU A 381 20.44 1.98 2.08
C LEU A 381 21.27 0.69 2.22
N LEU A 382 22.58 0.78 2.03
CA LEU A 382 23.49 -0.38 2.15
C LEU A 382 23.54 -0.97 3.56
N GLN A 383 23.32 -0.13 4.59
CA GLN A 383 23.30 -0.57 5.99
C GLN A 383 21.92 -1.08 6.44
N GLU A 384 20.86 -0.85 5.66
CA GLU A 384 19.52 -1.34 5.96
C GLU A 384 19.42 -2.80 5.54
N GLN A 385 19.31 -3.72 6.51
CA GLN A 385 19.42 -5.16 6.27
C GLN A 385 18.35 -5.70 5.31
N ALA A 386 17.18 -5.05 5.25
CA ALA A 386 16.11 -5.40 4.32
C ALA A 386 16.37 -5.00 2.86
N VAL A 387 17.25 -4.03 2.61
CA VAL A 387 17.51 -3.44 1.28
C VAL A 387 18.92 -3.76 0.79
N GLY A 388 19.95 -3.44 1.58
CA GLY A 388 21.34 -3.73 1.28
C GLY A 388 21.84 -3.15 -0.05
N ALA A 389 21.25 -2.05 -0.51
CA ALA A 389 21.47 -1.49 -1.85
C ALA A 389 21.35 0.05 -1.86
N ILE A 390 21.70 0.66 -2.99
CA ILE A 390 21.50 2.09 -3.24
C ILE A 390 20.28 2.26 -4.13
N ILE A 391 19.36 3.13 -3.75
CA ILE A 391 18.16 3.42 -4.54
C ILE A 391 18.40 4.70 -5.33
N ALA A 392 18.31 4.61 -6.66
CA ALA A 392 18.20 5.76 -7.55
C ALA A 392 16.73 6.05 -7.80
N HIS A 393 16.28 7.23 -7.41
CA HIS A 393 14.95 7.73 -7.72
C HIS A 393 15.07 8.85 -8.75
N TYR A 394 14.22 8.82 -9.77
CA TYR A 394 14.38 9.73 -10.88
C TYR A 394 13.07 10.07 -11.60
N ARG A 395 13.01 11.29 -12.13
CA ARG A 395 11.86 11.86 -12.81
C ARG A 395 12.22 12.34 -14.21
N ASP A 396 11.35 12.06 -15.17
CA ASP A 396 11.46 12.67 -16.51
C ASP A 396 11.08 14.14 -16.45
N ILE A 397 12.03 15.01 -16.78
CA ILE A 397 11.86 16.48 -16.82
C ILE A 397 12.04 17.02 -18.24
N THR A 398 11.97 16.15 -19.26
CA THR A 398 12.18 16.52 -20.67
C THR A 398 11.19 17.58 -21.12
N GLU A 399 9.91 17.44 -20.80
CA GLU A 399 8.88 18.44 -21.14
C GLU A 399 9.18 19.78 -20.46
N ARG A 400 9.55 19.77 -19.17
CA ARG A 400 9.95 20.98 -18.42
C ARG A 400 11.11 21.69 -19.10
N LYS A 401 12.16 20.97 -19.49
CA LYS A 401 13.33 21.52 -20.18
C LYS A 401 12.99 22.05 -21.57
N LEU A 402 12.20 21.33 -22.35
CA LEU A 402 11.76 21.78 -23.67
C LEU A 402 10.92 23.04 -23.57
N SER A 403 9.99 23.14 -22.62
CA SER A 403 9.21 24.36 -22.40
C SER A 403 10.09 25.55 -22.02
N GLN A 404 11.09 25.37 -21.17
CA GLN A 404 12.04 26.44 -20.83
C GLN A 404 12.83 26.93 -22.05
N ILE A 405 13.30 26.01 -22.89
CA ILE A 405 14.01 26.35 -24.13
C ILE A 405 13.07 27.08 -25.09
N ILE A 406 11.85 26.59 -25.29
CA ILE A 406 10.85 27.22 -26.17
C ILE A 406 10.52 28.64 -25.70
N ILE A 407 10.33 28.85 -24.40
CA ILE A 407 10.09 30.17 -23.83
C ILE A 407 11.28 31.08 -24.14
N HIS A 408 12.49 30.64 -23.82
CA HIS A 408 13.70 31.42 -24.05
C HIS A 408 13.92 31.77 -25.53
N GLU A 409 13.76 30.80 -26.44
CA GLU A 409 13.84 31.04 -27.88
C GLU A 409 12.75 31.99 -28.38
N SER A 410 11.53 31.91 -27.83
CA SER A 410 10.44 32.81 -28.18
C SER A 410 10.71 34.25 -27.72
N GLU A 411 11.30 34.45 -26.54
CA GLU A 411 11.71 35.75 -26.00
C GLU A 411 12.84 36.37 -26.84
N GLU A 412 13.88 35.58 -27.14
CA GLU A 412 15.00 36.00 -28.00
C GLU A 412 14.51 36.39 -29.41
N LYS A 413 13.60 35.59 -29.98
CA LYS A 413 12.99 35.88 -31.28
C LYS A 413 12.15 37.16 -31.26
N TYR A 414 11.31 37.35 -30.24
CA TYR A 414 10.53 38.58 -30.08
C TYR A 414 11.44 39.81 -29.95
N ARG A 415 12.44 39.75 -29.06
CA ARG A 415 13.41 40.84 -28.86
C ARG A 415 14.11 41.20 -30.15
N THR A 416 14.60 40.19 -30.87
CA THR A 416 15.28 40.40 -32.16
C THR A 416 14.37 41.05 -33.20
N LEU A 417 13.13 40.57 -33.37
CA LEU A 417 12.17 41.14 -34.33
C LEU A 417 11.78 42.58 -34.00
N PHE A 418 11.59 42.89 -32.72
CA PHE A 418 11.24 44.23 -32.26
C PHE A 418 12.42 45.20 -32.44
N ASP A 419 13.60 44.86 -31.90
CA ASP A 419 14.78 45.73 -31.90
C ASP A 419 15.40 45.93 -33.29
N MET A 420 15.38 44.89 -34.13
CA MET A 420 15.96 44.93 -35.48
C MET A 420 14.97 45.39 -36.56
N SER A 421 13.72 45.71 -36.20
CA SER A 421 12.78 46.29 -37.17
C SER A 421 13.36 47.60 -37.73
N PRO A 422 13.36 47.78 -39.07
CA PRO A 422 13.91 48.98 -39.70
C PRO A 422 13.05 50.23 -39.47
N PHE A 423 11.82 50.05 -38.97
CA PHE A 423 10.89 51.12 -38.67
C PHE A 423 10.83 51.40 -37.17
N PRO A 424 10.69 52.67 -36.77
CA PRO A 424 10.39 53.02 -35.39
C PRO A 424 9.19 52.25 -34.84
N MET A 425 9.41 51.55 -33.74
CA MET A 425 8.38 50.82 -33.01
C MET A 425 8.47 51.10 -31.53
N TRP A 426 7.32 51.12 -30.88
CA TRP A 426 7.25 51.26 -29.42
C TRP A 426 6.01 50.62 -28.84
N LEU A 427 6.09 50.37 -27.54
CA LEU A 427 4.98 50.02 -26.68
C LEU A 427 4.70 51.19 -25.75
N PHE A 428 3.43 51.51 -25.53
CA PHE A 428 3.03 52.48 -24.52
C PHE A 428 1.79 52.01 -23.75
N ASP A 429 1.69 52.41 -22.50
CA ASP A 429 0.55 52.13 -21.63
C ASP A 429 -0.65 53.01 -22.02
N VAL A 430 -1.82 52.41 -22.25
CA VAL A 430 -3.01 53.14 -22.68
C VAL A 430 -3.67 53.97 -21.58
N GLU A 431 -3.36 53.73 -20.31
CA GLU A 431 -3.83 54.50 -19.15
C GLU A 431 -2.93 55.70 -18.89
N THR A 432 -1.61 55.46 -18.81
CA THR A 432 -0.64 56.49 -18.41
C THR A 432 0.01 57.21 -19.58
N PHE A 433 -0.16 56.70 -20.81
CA PHE A 433 0.48 57.18 -22.05
C PHE A 433 2.00 57.05 -22.06
N ARG A 434 2.60 56.46 -21.03
CA ARG A 434 4.06 56.31 -20.91
C ARG A 434 4.59 55.25 -21.85
N PHE A 435 5.77 55.47 -22.39
CA PHE A 435 6.46 54.42 -23.14
C PHE A 435 6.85 53.28 -22.18
N LEU A 436 6.54 52.06 -22.61
CA LEU A 436 6.92 50.82 -21.95
C LEU A 436 8.13 50.17 -22.62
N ASN A 437 8.32 50.39 -23.91
CA ASN A 437 9.49 49.93 -24.65
C ASN A 437 9.62 50.68 -25.98
N VAL A 438 10.84 50.83 -26.50
CA VAL A 438 11.14 51.43 -27.82
C VAL A 438 12.25 50.64 -28.49
N ASN A 439 12.17 50.47 -29.81
CA ASN A 439 13.19 49.76 -30.57
C ASN A 439 14.35 50.67 -31.00
N TYR A 440 15.42 50.08 -31.55
CA TYR A 440 16.60 50.83 -31.99
C TYR A 440 16.29 51.85 -33.09
N ALA A 441 15.39 51.52 -34.03
CA ALA A 441 14.99 52.44 -35.07
C ALA A 441 14.29 53.69 -34.51
N ALA A 442 13.46 53.56 -33.47
CA ALA A 442 12.83 54.69 -32.82
C ALA A 442 13.84 55.60 -32.12
N ILE A 443 14.78 55.02 -31.36
CA ILE A 443 15.89 55.74 -30.72
C ILE A 443 16.66 56.56 -31.75
N LYS A 444 17.10 55.90 -32.84
CA LYS A 444 17.87 56.55 -33.90
C LYS A 444 17.08 57.61 -34.66
N HIS A 445 15.81 57.35 -34.96
CA HIS A 445 14.99 58.23 -35.79
C HIS A 445 14.52 59.49 -35.06
N TYR A 446 14.17 59.37 -33.77
CA TYR A 446 13.67 60.50 -32.96
C TYR A 446 14.78 61.22 -32.18
N GLY A 447 15.93 60.58 -31.98
CA GLY A 447 17.12 61.17 -31.36
C GLY A 447 17.14 61.16 -29.83
N TYR A 448 16.16 60.52 -29.17
CA TYR A 448 16.15 60.31 -27.72
C TYR A 448 16.84 59.00 -27.34
N SER A 449 17.50 58.96 -26.19
CA SER A 449 18.02 57.71 -25.63
C SER A 449 16.88 56.80 -25.16
N ARG A 450 17.17 55.53 -24.87
CA ARG A 450 16.17 54.60 -24.35
C ARG A 450 15.65 55.08 -22.99
N GLU A 451 16.53 55.53 -22.11
CA GLU A 451 16.21 56.04 -20.78
C GLU A 451 15.31 57.28 -20.86
N GLU A 452 15.60 58.19 -21.79
CA GLU A 452 14.75 59.36 -22.06
C GLU A 452 13.36 58.92 -22.51
N PHE A 453 13.27 58.01 -23.49
CA PHE A 453 11.98 57.47 -23.93
C PHE A 453 11.17 56.84 -22.80
N MET A 454 11.79 56.01 -21.94
CA MET A 454 11.11 55.37 -20.80
C MET A 454 10.64 56.38 -19.73
N ALA A 455 11.26 57.56 -19.66
CA ALA A 455 10.83 58.65 -18.80
C ALA A 455 9.69 59.49 -19.41
N MET A 456 9.50 59.41 -20.73
CA MET A 456 8.52 60.20 -21.50
C MET A 456 7.19 59.46 -21.70
N SER A 457 6.24 60.21 -22.27
CA SER A 457 4.95 59.74 -22.77
C SER A 457 4.83 59.99 -24.27
N ILE A 458 3.89 59.30 -24.92
CA ILE A 458 3.59 59.53 -26.34
C ILE A 458 3.09 60.94 -26.64
N LYS A 459 2.77 61.74 -25.62
CA LYS A 459 2.36 63.15 -25.74
C LYS A 459 3.56 64.07 -25.94
N ASP A 460 4.72 63.71 -25.43
CA ASP A 460 5.93 64.53 -25.46
C ASP A 460 6.58 64.59 -26.85
N ILE A 461 6.25 63.64 -27.73
CA ILE A 461 6.68 63.63 -29.13
C ILE A 461 5.65 64.27 -30.06
N ARG A 462 4.69 65.03 -29.53
CA ARG A 462 3.61 65.69 -30.30
C ARG A 462 3.74 67.20 -30.26
N PRO A 463 3.26 67.90 -31.30
CA PRO A 463 2.95 69.31 -31.17
C PRO A 463 1.91 69.53 -30.06
N PRO A 464 2.03 70.59 -29.23
CA PRO A 464 1.08 70.86 -28.15
C PRO A 464 -0.39 70.91 -28.60
N GLU A 465 -0.64 71.41 -29.82
CA GLU A 465 -1.95 71.50 -30.44
C GLU A 465 -2.58 70.12 -30.77
N ASP A 466 -1.78 69.06 -30.94
CA ASP A 466 -2.24 67.72 -31.31
C ASP A 466 -2.42 66.78 -30.10
N VAL A 467 -2.01 67.18 -28.89
CA VAL A 467 -2.05 66.33 -27.69
C VAL A 467 -3.48 65.93 -27.30
N GLN A 468 -4.41 66.87 -27.29
CA GLN A 468 -5.81 66.58 -26.93
C GLN A 468 -6.46 65.60 -27.92
N LYS A 469 -6.15 65.76 -29.22
CA LYS A 469 -6.65 64.89 -30.29
C LYS A 469 -6.18 63.44 -30.12
N ILE A 470 -4.92 63.22 -29.75
CA ILE A 470 -4.42 61.85 -29.55
C ILE A 470 -4.99 61.20 -28.28
N GLU A 471 -5.22 61.97 -27.20
CA GLU A 471 -5.87 61.46 -26.00
C GLU A 471 -7.29 60.96 -26.28
N GLU A 472 -8.07 61.72 -27.05
CA GLU A 472 -9.42 61.32 -27.47
C GLU A 472 -9.37 60.04 -28.33
N ILE A 473 -8.47 59.98 -29.31
CA ILE A 473 -8.29 58.81 -30.18
C ILE A 473 -7.92 57.58 -29.35
N VAL A 474 -6.96 57.67 -28.43
CA VAL A 474 -6.54 56.55 -27.57
C VAL A 474 -7.68 56.10 -26.67
N THR A 475 -8.40 57.04 -26.05
CA THR A 475 -9.52 56.74 -25.15
C THR A 475 -10.69 56.07 -25.88
N GLN A 476 -11.01 56.52 -27.09
CA GLN A 476 -12.09 55.95 -27.90
C GLN A 476 -11.74 54.53 -28.37
N THR A 477 -10.52 54.34 -28.86
CA THR A 477 -10.05 53.06 -29.42
C THR A 477 -9.74 52.01 -28.36
N LYS A 478 -9.45 52.43 -27.12
CA LYS A 478 -9.38 51.55 -25.94
C LYS A 478 -10.68 50.77 -25.69
N LYS A 479 -11.84 51.34 -26.03
CA LYS A 479 -13.16 50.71 -25.83
C LYS A 479 -13.54 49.74 -26.95
N THR A 480 -13.07 49.99 -28.17
CA THR A 480 -13.48 49.22 -29.36
C THR A 480 -12.49 48.13 -29.72
N GLY A 481 -11.24 48.20 -29.25
CA GLY A 481 -10.18 47.24 -29.57
C GLY A 481 -9.70 47.28 -31.03
N VAL A 482 -10.15 48.27 -31.80
CA VAL A 482 -9.92 48.35 -33.25
C VAL A 482 -8.51 48.86 -33.54
N PHE A 483 -7.87 48.26 -34.55
CA PHE A 483 -6.62 48.72 -35.16
C PHE A 483 -6.71 50.20 -35.51
N SER A 484 -5.81 51.02 -34.93
CA SER A 484 -5.80 52.46 -35.20
C SER A 484 -4.71 52.77 -36.21
N GLN A 485 -5.14 53.32 -37.34
CA GLN A 485 -4.28 53.83 -38.39
C GLN A 485 -4.54 55.32 -38.62
N GLY A 486 -3.47 56.10 -38.86
CA GLY A 486 -3.61 57.50 -39.24
C GLY A 486 -2.27 58.21 -39.39
N VAL A 487 -2.31 59.33 -40.12
CA VAL A 487 -1.16 60.23 -40.26
C VAL A 487 -1.21 61.28 -39.17
N PHE A 488 -0.11 61.42 -38.44
CA PHE A 488 0.03 62.36 -37.34
C PHE A 488 1.30 63.19 -37.46
N THR A 489 1.28 64.38 -36.88
CA THR A 489 2.49 65.18 -36.72
C THR A 489 3.21 64.74 -35.46
N HIS A 490 4.52 64.53 -35.57
CA HIS A 490 5.42 64.28 -34.45
C HIS A 490 6.53 65.33 -34.41
N VAL A 491 7.15 65.49 -33.24
CA VAL A 491 8.30 66.36 -33.02
C VAL A 491 9.47 65.51 -32.50
N LYS A 492 10.60 65.58 -33.20
CA LYS A 492 11.86 64.92 -32.78
C LYS A 492 12.57 65.74 -31.70
N LYS A 493 13.60 65.16 -31.07
CA LYS A 493 14.42 65.85 -30.04
C LYS A 493 15.04 67.17 -30.52
N ASN A 494 15.41 67.25 -31.79
CA ASN A 494 15.97 68.44 -32.41
C ASN A 494 14.92 69.51 -32.79
N GLY A 495 13.64 69.28 -32.50
CA GLY A 495 12.53 70.17 -32.84
C GLY A 495 11.96 70.01 -34.27
N GLU A 496 12.52 69.11 -35.08
CA GLU A 496 12.02 68.83 -36.43
C GLU A 496 10.61 68.23 -36.37
N ARG A 497 9.68 68.82 -37.13
CA ARG A 497 8.31 68.30 -37.31
C ARG A 497 8.31 67.30 -38.46
N ILE A 498 7.80 66.10 -38.20
CA ILE A 498 7.66 65.03 -39.18
C ILE A 498 6.21 64.56 -39.26
N PHE A 499 5.83 64.05 -40.42
CA PHE A 499 4.55 63.38 -40.65
C PHE A 499 4.76 61.88 -40.58
N VAL A 500 4.05 61.23 -39.67
CA VAL A 500 4.22 59.82 -39.36
C VAL A 500 2.91 59.11 -39.59
N ASP A 501 2.91 58.11 -40.47
CA ASP A 501 1.82 57.15 -40.57
C ASP A 501 1.97 56.12 -39.44
N ILE A 502 0.97 56.08 -38.57
CA ILE A 502 0.93 55.23 -37.39
C ILE A 502 0.03 54.06 -37.68
N GLN A 503 0.53 52.86 -37.38
CA GLN A 503 -0.26 51.64 -37.32
C GLN A 503 -0.11 51.06 -35.91
N SER A 504 -1.24 50.75 -35.26
CA SER A 504 -1.18 50.27 -33.87
C SER A 504 -2.22 49.22 -33.53
N ASN A 505 -1.80 48.26 -32.71
CA ASN A 505 -2.65 47.22 -32.15
C ASN A 505 -2.65 47.30 -30.62
N LEU A 506 -3.82 47.03 -30.02
CA LEU A 506 -3.93 46.87 -28.58
C LEU A 506 -3.47 45.46 -28.20
N ILE A 507 -2.58 45.38 -27.21
CA ILE A 507 -2.08 44.12 -26.66
C ILE A 507 -2.15 44.15 -25.13
N GLU A 508 -2.09 42.98 -24.50
CA GLU A 508 -1.96 42.85 -23.06
C GLU A 508 -0.56 42.30 -22.76
N LEU A 509 0.22 43.06 -22.00
CA LEU A 509 1.60 42.73 -21.65
C LEU A 509 1.73 42.81 -20.12
N ASP A 510 2.00 41.68 -19.46
CA ASP A 510 2.14 41.59 -17.99
C ASP A 510 0.94 42.18 -17.20
N GLY A 511 -0.27 41.99 -17.72
CA GLY A 511 -1.52 42.54 -17.15
C GLY A 511 -1.72 44.04 -17.39
N VAL A 512 -0.79 44.70 -18.09
CA VAL A 512 -0.92 46.09 -18.54
C VAL A 512 -1.50 46.11 -19.95
N LYS A 513 -2.56 46.89 -20.15
CA LYS A 513 -3.08 47.17 -21.49
C LYS A 513 -2.13 48.12 -22.20
N ALA A 514 -1.39 47.59 -23.17
CA ALA A 514 -0.38 48.31 -23.91
C ALA A 514 -0.77 48.43 -25.38
N ARG A 515 -0.16 49.40 -26.08
CA ARG A 515 -0.32 49.55 -27.53
C ARG A 515 1.00 49.35 -28.23
N LEU A 516 1.07 48.37 -29.13
CA LEU A 516 2.21 48.21 -30.03
C LEU A 516 2.01 49.13 -31.23
N VAL A 517 2.96 50.02 -31.43
CA VAL A 517 2.93 51.03 -32.49
C VAL A 517 4.08 50.80 -33.45
N LEU A 518 3.76 50.81 -34.74
CA LEU A 518 4.68 50.94 -35.85
C LEU A 518 4.51 52.35 -36.44
N ALA A 519 5.62 53.05 -36.61
CA ALA A 519 5.62 54.43 -37.08
C ALA A 519 6.47 54.58 -38.33
N THR A 520 5.84 55.00 -39.43
CA THR A 520 6.50 55.22 -40.71
C THR A 520 6.57 56.71 -41.00
N ASP A 521 7.77 57.28 -41.04
CA ASP A 521 7.97 58.67 -41.47
C ASP A 521 7.68 58.79 -42.97
N ILE A 522 6.61 59.54 -43.29
CA ILE A 522 6.15 59.80 -44.65
C ILE A 522 6.38 61.26 -45.06
N SER A 523 7.18 62.03 -44.32
CA SER A 523 7.41 63.46 -44.58
C SER A 523 7.94 63.69 -46.00
N LYS A 524 8.95 62.92 -46.44
CA LYS A 524 9.46 62.98 -47.82
C LYS A 524 8.38 62.67 -48.85
N ARG A 525 7.53 61.68 -48.57
CA ARG A 525 6.44 61.28 -49.47
C ARG A 525 5.41 62.39 -49.59
N ILE A 526 5.04 63.04 -48.49
CA ILE A 526 4.12 64.18 -48.50
C ILE A 526 4.72 65.35 -49.28
N LEU A 527 5.99 65.69 -49.06
CA LEU A 527 6.68 66.75 -49.81
C LEU A 527 6.69 66.47 -51.32
N TYR A 528 6.98 65.23 -51.72
CA TYR A 528 6.91 64.84 -53.14
C TYR A 528 5.49 64.95 -53.72
N ILE A 529 4.47 64.53 -52.96
CA ILE A 529 3.08 64.65 -53.40
C ILE A 529 2.72 66.12 -53.60
N GLN A 530 3.10 67.00 -52.68
CA GLN A 530 2.86 68.44 -52.78
C GLN A 530 3.57 69.06 -53.99
N ASP A 531 4.84 68.70 -54.25
CA ASP A 531 5.58 69.15 -55.43
C ASP A 531 4.90 68.69 -56.73
N ILE A 532 4.44 67.42 -56.78
CA ILE A 532 3.70 66.88 -57.92
C ILE A 532 2.36 67.60 -58.11
N GLU A 533 1.62 67.87 -57.04
CA GLU A 533 0.35 68.59 -57.10
C GLU A 533 0.53 70.03 -57.61
N GLU A 534 1.58 70.72 -57.16
CA GLU A 534 1.91 72.06 -57.64
C GLU A 534 2.29 72.04 -59.12
N LYS A 535 3.14 71.10 -59.56
CA LYS A 535 3.49 70.91 -60.97
C LYS A 535 2.24 70.62 -61.83
N ASN A 536 1.37 69.73 -61.35
CA ASN A 536 0.11 69.40 -62.05
C ASN A 536 -0.84 70.59 -62.16
N LYS A 537 -0.93 71.44 -61.12
CA LYS A 537 -1.73 72.67 -61.17
C LYS A 537 -1.20 73.62 -62.24
N ARG A 538 0.11 73.84 -62.29
CA ARG A 538 0.75 74.69 -63.32
C ARG A 538 0.55 74.13 -64.74
N LEU A 539 0.67 72.80 -64.92
CA LEU A 539 0.40 72.15 -66.21
C LEU A 539 -1.06 72.34 -66.66
N LYS A 540 -2.04 72.22 -65.74
CA LYS A 540 -3.45 72.48 -66.05
C LYS A 540 -3.70 73.93 -66.49
N GLU A 541 -3.03 74.90 -65.87
CA GLU A 541 -3.12 76.31 -66.26
C GLU A 541 -2.57 76.54 -67.69
N ILE A 542 -1.43 75.94 -68.04
CA ILE A 542 -0.85 76.01 -69.40
C ILE A 542 -1.79 75.37 -70.43
N ALA A 543 -2.31 74.17 -70.14
CA ALA A 543 -3.25 73.47 -71.02
C ALA A 543 -4.55 74.28 -71.24
N TRP A 544 -5.03 74.99 -70.21
CA TRP A 544 -6.18 75.89 -70.33
C TRP A 544 -5.88 77.08 -71.25
N ILE A 545 -4.71 77.74 -71.11
CA ILE A 545 -4.28 78.83 -71.99
C ILE A 545 -4.18 78.35 -73.45
N GLN A 546 -3.57 77.17 -73.68
CA GLN A 546 -3.45 76.58 -75.01
C GLN A 546 -4.81 76.32 -75.67
N SER A 547 -5.80 75.83 -74.93
CA SER A 547 -7.10 75.49 -75.54
C SER A 547 -8.00 76.70 -75.76
N HIS A 548 -7.92 77.72 -74.90
CA HIS A 548 -8.87 78.83 -74.88
C HIS A 548 -8.33 80.11 -75.51
N VAL A 549 -7.08 80.47 -75.22
CA VAL A 549 -6.50 81.76 -75.64
C VAL A 549 -5.94 81.68 -77.06
N VAL A 550 -5.31 80.56 -77.43
CA VAL A 550 -4.79 80.30 -78.80
C VAL A 550 -5.91 80.13 -79.83
N ARG A 551 -7.06 79.59 -79.40
CA ARG A 551 -8.18 79.28 -80.30
C ARG A 551 -8.83 80.53 -80.89
N ALA A 552 -8.85 81.64 -80.16
CA ALA A 552 -9.46 82.89 -80.60
C ALA A 552 -8.78 83.53 -81.82
N PRO A 553 -7.45 83.82 -81.82
CA PRO A 553 -6.77 84.34 -83.00
C PRO A 553 -6.73 83.30 -84.13
N LEU A 554 -6.58 82.01 -83.83
CA LEU A 554 -6.61 80.96 -84.86
C LEU A 554 -7.98 80.88 -85.57
N ALA A 555 -9.08 80.99 -84.83
CA ALA A 555 -10.43 81.05 -85.40
C ALA A 555 -10.61 82.34 -86.24
N ARG A 556 -10.05 83.47 -85.78
CA ARG A 556 -10.05 84.74 -86.53
C ARG A 556 -9.30 84.61 -87.85
N ILE A 557 -8.09 84.05 -87.84
CA ILE A 557 -7.30 83.77 -89.05
C ILE A 557 -8.07 82.83 -89.98
N LYS A 558 -8.65 81.74 -89.47
CA LYS A 558 -9.44 80.81 -90.28
C LYS A 558 -10.64 81.48 -90.94
N GLY A 559 -11.38 82.33 -90.21
CA GLY A 559 -12.50 83.08 -90.74
C GLY A 559 -12.09 84.07 -91.82
N LEU A 560 -10.99 84.81 -91.59
CA LEU A 560 -10.44 85.77 -92.56
C LEU A 560 -9.89 85.08 -93.82
N ILE A 561 -9.27 83.90 -93.68
CA ILE A 561 -8.83 83.09 -94.83
C ILE A 561 -10.04 82.54 -95.60
N ASP A 562 -11.11 82.14 -94.91
CA ASP A 562 -12.32 81.65 -95.58
C ASP A 562 -13.03 82.77 -96.35
N LEU A 563 -13.07 83.99 -95.79
CA LEU A 563 -13.50 85.20 -96.51
C LEU A 563 -12.64 85.44 -97.74
N LEU A 564 -11.30 85.39 -97.62
CA LEU A 564 -10.38 85.54 -98.75
C LEU A 564 -10.63 84.54 -99.90
N LYS A 565 -11.07 83.32 -99.61
CA LYS A 565 -11.36 82.29 -100.62
C LYS A 565 -12.63 82.56 -101.43
N HIS A 566 -13.52 83.41 -100.92
CA HIS A 566 -14.83 83.68 -101.53
C HIS A 566 -14.95 85.13 -102.04
N LEU A 567 -13.85 85.89 -102.06
CA LEU A 567 -13.81 87.25 -102.61
C LEU A 567 -13.76 87.26 -104.14
N PRO A 568 -14.58 88.08 -104.84
CA PRO A 568 -14.46 88.33 -106.28
C PRO A 568 -13.19 89.14 -106.63
N ASP A 569 -12.64 88.95 -107.83
CA ASP A 569 -11.31 89.43 -108.27
C ASP A 569 -11.08 90.97 -108.31
N GLU A 570 -12.06 91.82 -107.95
CA GLU A 570 -11.98 93.30 -108.09
C GLU A 570 -12.32 94.10 -106.82
N GLU A 571 -11.97 93.64 -105.60
CA GLU A 571 -12.25 94.40 -104.36
C GLU A 571 -11.02 95.03 -103.65
N ILE A 572 -11.24 96.26 -103.16
CA ILE A 572 -10.27 97.20 -102.54
C ILE A 572 -9.85 96.79 -101.11
N GLU A 573 -10.55 95.82 -100.50
CA GLU A 573 -10.38 95.46 -99.08
C GLU A 573 -9.31 94.37 -98.82
N LEU A 574 -8.67 93.84 -99.87
CA LEU A 574 -7.63 92.81 -99.77
C LEU A 574 -6.45 93.19 -98.82
N PRO A 575 -5.91 94.42 -98.86
CA PRO A 575 -4.83 94.82 -97.95
C PRO A 575 -5.25 94.83 -96.48
N GLU A 576 -6.51 95.17 -96.19
CA GLU A 576 -7.05 95.27 -94.83
C GLU A 576 -7.29 93.88 -94.23
N LEU A 577 -7.82 92.94 -95.01
CA LEU A 577 -7.96 91.53 -94.62
C LEU A 577 -6.60 90.87 -94.37
N LEU A 578 -5.62 91.09 -95.26
CA LEU A 578 -4.25 90.61 -95.08
C LEU A 578 -3.62 91.18 -93.80
N ASN A 579 -3.81 92.49 -93.55
CA ASN A 579 -3.31 93.13 -92.33
C ASN A 579 -3.95 92.53 -91.07
N ASN A 580 -5.26 92.26 -91.06
CA ASN A 580 -5.95 91.62 -89.94
C ASN A 580 -5.51 90.16 -89.70
N ILE A 581 -5.14 89.43 -90.76
CA ILE A 581 -4.53 88.09 -90.64
C ILE A 581 -3.14 88.20 -90.01
N ILE A 582 -2.32 89.15 -90.46
CA ILE A 582 -0.99 89.39 -89.91
C ILE A 582 -1.08 89.75 -88.43
N ILE A 583 -1.96 90.69 -88.04
CA ILE A 583 -2.17 91.06 -86.63
C ILE A 583 -2.61 89.84 -85.81
N SER A 584 -3.51 89.02 -86.33
CA SER A 584 -3.97 87.82 -85.62
C SER A 584 -2.87 86.74 -85.53
N ALA A 585 -1.99 86.66 -86.53
CA ALA A 585 -0.83 85.77 -86.53
C ALA A 585 0.23 86.24 -85.54
N ASP A 586 0.48 87.54 -85.43
CA ASP A 586 1.38 88.14 -84.44
C ASP A 586 0.83 88.00 -83.01
N GLU A 587 -0.48 88.18 -82.82
CA GLU A 587 -1.16 87.89 -81.55
C GLU A 587 -0.99 86.42 -81.16
N LEU A 588 -1.20 85.51 -82.11
CA LEU A 588 -1.02 84.07 -81.90
C LEU A 588 0.44 83.72 -81.56
N ASP A 589 1.40 84.29 -82.27
CA ASP A 589 2.83 84.08 -82.03
C ASP A 589 3.26 84.60 -80.65
N THR A 590 2.74 85.76 -80.25
CA THR A 590 2.95 86.31 -78.90
C THR A 590 2.42 85.38 -77.81
N ILE A 591 1.19 84.85 -77.99
CA ILE A 591 0.59 83.89 -77.05
C ILE A 591 1.40 82.59 -76.99
N ILE A 592 1.88 82.08 -78.13
CA ILE A 592 2.73 80.89 -78.19
C ILE A 592 4.06 81.15 -77.47
N HIS A 593 4.69 82.31 -77.67
CA HIS A 593 5.91 82.70 -76.96
C HIS A 593 5.70 82.78 -75.44
N GLU A 594 4.56 83.31 -74.97
CA GLU A 594 4.23 83.32 -73.55
C GLU A 594 4.05 81.90 -72.97
N ILE A 595 3.44 80.99 -73.74
CA ILE A 595 3.29 79.58 -73.35
C ILE A 595 4.65 78.89 -73.25
N VAL A 596 5.52 79.04 -74.25
CA VAL A 596 6.87 78.45 -74.26
C VAL A 596 7.67 78.94 -73.04
N LYS A 597 7.69 80.26 -72.81
CA LYS A 597 8.39 80.86 -71.67
C LYS A 597 7.84 80.41 -70.31
N LYS A 598 6.52 80.15 -70.19
CA LYS A 598 5.94 79.56 -68.98
C LYS A 598 6.30 78.08 -68.81
N THR A 599 6.46 77.35 -69.91
CA THR A 599 6.81 75.92 -69.91
C THR A 599 8.28 75.71 -69.55
N GLU A 600 9.20 76.53 -70.05
CA GLU A 600 10.63 76.49 -69.69
C GLU A 600 10.89 76.74 -68.20
N ARG A 601 9.99 77.47 -67.52
CA ARG A 601 10.03 77.67 -66.06
C ARG A 601 9.54 76.46 -65.26
N LEU A 602 9.07 75.39 -65.91
CA LEU A 602 8.73 74.12 -65.25
C LEU A 602 9.91 73.13 -65.24
N GLU A 603 10.90 73.32 -66.11
CA GLU A 603 12.08 72.46 -66.23
C GLU A 603 13.22 72.86 -65.28
N ASN A 604 13.19 74.09 -64.77
CA ASN A 604 14.04 74.59 -63.68
C ASN A 604 13.26 74.67 -62.37
#